data_AF-A0A1V5NYA1-F1
#
_entry.id   AF-A0A1V5NYA1-F1
#
_cell.length_a   1.000
_cell.length_b   1.000
_cell.length_c   1.000
_cell.angle_alpha   90.00
_cell.angle_beta   90.00
_cell.angle_gamma   90.00
#
_symmetry.space_group_name_H-M   'P 1'
#
loop_
_entity.id
_entity.type
_entity.pdbx_description
1 polymer ?
#
loop_
_entity_poly.entity_id
_entity_poly.type
_entity_poly.pdbx_seq_one_letter_code
_entity_poly.pdbx_strand_id
1 'polypeptide(L)'
;MLHRFLRNVEFYSLLLACDKDLAAQAQELGCRRCSGQLHKAHYRRKPRGGPDELDEEFRLRFSFCCYFCRKRLTPASLRFLGQRVYLGAILVFISAMLGDASPSRRRRLQAMCGADARTLGRWRQWWSATFSQTAVWKTLSPRLALVGVPCLSIPRQLLRHQMGGSLIEAILGVLRVLLPLSSLSSGGGSG
;
A
#
# COMPACT_ATOMS: atom_id res chain seq x y z
N MET A 1 -15.19 -16.51 2.08
CA MET A 1 -15.21 -15.03 2.00
C MET A 1 -13.81 -14.42 1.95
N LEU A 2 -12.87 -14.76 2.85
CA LEU A 2 -11.51 -14.20 2.92
C LEU A 2 -10.68 -14.42 1.63
N HIS A 3 -10.71 -15.63 1.06
CA HIS A 3 -10.04 -15.98 -0.20
C HIS A 3 -10.64 -15.27 -1.42
N ARG A 4 -11.96 -15.05 -1.42
CA ARG A 4 -12.69 -14.40 -2.52
C ARG A 4 -12.29 -12.94 -2.69
N PHE A 5 -12.01 -12.23 -1.59
CA PHE A 5 -11.53 -10.85 -1.66
C PHE A 5 -10.12 -10.76 -2.27
N LEU A 6 -9.17 -11.58 -1.79
CA LEU A 6 -7.79 -11.55 -2.29
C LEU A 6 -7.66 -11.97 -3.76
N ARG A 7 -8.66 -12.69 -4.28
CA ARG A 7 -8.77 -13.13 -5.66
C ARG A 7 -9.71 -12.26 -6.51
N ASN A 8 -10.22 -11.13 -5.99
CA ASN A 8 -11.14 -10.28 -6.73
C ASN A 8 -10.39 -9.42 -7.77
N VAL A 9 -10.38 -9.86 -9.03
CA VAL A 9 -9.69 -9.17 -10.14
C VAL A 9 -10.22 -7.75 -10.37
N GLU A 10 -11.54 -7.52 -10.30
CA GLU A 10 -12.14 -6.20 -10.50
C GLU A 10 -11.63 -5.17 -9.48
N PHE A 11 -11.48 -5.58 -8.22
CA PHE A 11 -10.91 -4.73 -7.18
C PHE A 11 -9.47 -4.33 -7.51
N TYR A 12 -8.65 -5.25 -7.98
CA TYR A 12 -7.29 -4.92 -8.39
C TYR A 12 -7.30 -4.00 -9.61
N SER A 13 -8.14 -4.27 -10.61
CA SER A 13 -8.33 -3.43 -11.81
C SER A 13 -8.68 -1.98 -11.43
N LEU A 14 -9.54 -1.80 -10.42
CA LEU A 14 -9.81 -0.48 -9.84
C LEU A 14 -8.55 0.17 -9.27
N LEU A 15 -7.72 -0.56 -8.50
CA LEU A 15 -6.45 -0.02 -7.98
C LEU A 15 -5.49 0.39 -9.11
N LEU A 16 -5.44 -0.37 -10.20
CA LEU A 16 -4.65 -0.02 -11.38
C LEU A 16 -5.16 1.25 -12.04
N ALA A 17 -6.48 1.39 -12.21
CA ALA A 17 -7.09 2.60 -12.77
C ALA A 17 -6.75 3.84 -11.93
N CYS A 18 -6.93 3.78 -10.61
CA CYS A 18 -6.56 4.89 -9.73
C CYS A 18 -5.06 5.24 -9.82
N ASP A 19 -4.18 4.25 -9.95
CA ASP A 19 -2.74 4.49 -10.13
C ASP A 19 -2.43 5.15 -11.49
N LYS A 20 -3.21 4.86 -12.54
CA LYS A 20 -3.08 5.53 -13.84
C LYS A 20 -3.46 7.00 -13.72
N ASP A 21 -4.54 7.30 -13.02
CA ASP A 21 -4.98 8.68 -12.77
C ASP A 21 -3.92 9.47 -11.99
N LEU A 22 -3.38 8.88 -10.91
CA LEU A 22 -2.29 9.48 -10.14
C LEU A 22 -1.03 9.71 -10.99
N ALA A 23 -0.73 8.79 -11.91
CA ALA A 23 0.40 8.92 -12.81
C ALA A 23 0.19 10.00 -13.87
N ALA A 24 -1.01 10.10 -14.44
CA ALA A 24 -1.38 11.13 -15.40
C ALA A 24 -1.31 12.53 -14.77
N GLN A 25 -1.91 12.72 -13.59
CA GLN A 25 -1.84 13.98 -12.83
C GLN A 25 -0.38 14.36 -12.53
N ALA A 26 0.44 13.40 -12.10
CA ALA A 26 1.84 13.66 -11.82
C ALA A 26 2.64 14.03 -13.08
N GLN A 27 2.29 13.46 -14.23
CA GLN A 27 2.92 13.79 -15.51
C GLN A 27 2.55 15.20 -15.98
N GLU A 28 1.28 15.56 -15.85
CA GLU A 28 0.73 16.88 -16.19
C GLU A 28 1.35 18.01 -15.35
N LEU A 29 1.52 17.79 -14.05
CA LEU A 29 2.17 18.75 -13.13
C LEU A 29 3.66 18.98 -13.41
N GLY A 30 4.31 18.09 -14.18
CA GLY A 30 5.72 18.21 -14.53
C GLY A 30 6.69 17.95 -13.36
N CYS A 31 7.97 18.21 -13.62
CA CYS A 31 9.03 17.94 -12.64
C CYS A 31 8.94 18.85 -11.42
N ARG A 32 8.84 18.28 -10.21
CA ARG A 32 8.83 19.01 -8.93
C ARG A 32 10.04 19.92 -8.65
N ARG A 33 11.11 19.87 -9.45
CA ARG A 33 12.33 20.67 -9.28
C ARG A 33 12.50 21.78 -10.31
N CYS A 34 12.10 21.54 -11.55
CA CYS A 34 12.37 22.46 -12.67
C CYS A 34 11.14 22.67 -13.58
N SER A 35 9.98 22.14 -13.18
CA SER A 35 8.72 22.16 -13.93
C SER A 35 8.80 21.54 -15.34
N GLY A 36 9.92 20.90 -15.66
CA GLY A 36 10.17 20.27 -16.94
C GLY A 36 9.26 19.09 -17.26
N GLN A 37 9.04 18.85 -18.55
CA GLN A 37 8.27 17.71 -19.06
C GLN A 37 8.78 16.38 -18.50
N LEU A 38 7.85 15.49 -18.18
CA LEU A 38 8.10 14.16 -17.66
C LEU A 38 7.87 13.09 -18.74
N HIS A 39 8.91 12.32 -19.03
CA HIS A 39 8.85 11.19 -19.97
C HIS A 39 8.62 9.89 -19.21
N LYS A 40 7.82 8.97 -19.77
CA LYS A 40 7.54 7.67 -19.18
C LYS A 40 8.84 6.89 -18.97
N ALA A 41 9.06 6.43 -17.74
CA ALA A 41 10.22 5.64 -17.32
C ALA A 41 9.78 4.55 -16.34
N HIS A 42 8.67 3.88 -16.65
CA HIS A 42 8.08 2.82 -15.84
C HIS A 42 9.07 1.67 -15.67
N TYR A 43 8.99 0.98 -14.53
CA TYR A 43 9.86 -0.16 -14.25
C TYR A 43 9.08 -1.35 -13.70
N ARG A 44 9.56 -2.55 -14.01
CA ARG A 44 8.91 -3.79 -13.61
C ARG A 44 9.06 -4.05 -12.11
N ARG A 45 8.04 -4.64 -11.52
CA ARG A 45 7.93 -5.16 -10.15
C ARG A 45 7.43 -6.59 -10.22
N LYS A 46 7.62 -7.33 -9.12
CA LYS A 46 7.09 -8.69 -8.94
C LYS A 46 6.09 -8.68 -7.78
N PRO A 47 4.88 -8.09 -7.96
CA PRO A 47 3.88 -8.06 -6.90
C PRO A 47 3.50 -9.49 -6.48
N ARG A 48 3.26 -9.69 -5.18
CA ARG A 48 2.88 -10.97 -4.58
C ARG A 48 1.55 -10.86 -3.84
N GLY A 49 0.85 -12.00 -3.78
CA GLY A 49 -0.35 -12.21 -2.98
C GLY A 49 -1.67 -11.83 -3.65
N GLY A 50 -1.65 -11.23 -4.84
CA GLY A 50 -2.85 -10.97 -5.64
C GLY A 50 -3.29 -12.17 -6.48
N PRO A 51 -4.36 -12.03 -7.28
CA PRO A 51 -4.79 -13.01 -8.27
C PRO A 51 -3.67 -13.29 -9.29
N ASP A 52 -3.67 -14.50 -9.85
CA ASP A 52 -2.69 -14.90 -10.88
C ASP A 52 -3.06 -14.32 -12.25
N GLU A 53 -4.33 -13.96 -12.41
CA GLU A 53 -4.98 -13.44 -13.61
C GLU A 53 -4.74 -11.92 -13.83
N LEU A 54 -3.91 -11.28 -13.01
CA LEU A 54 -3.60 -9.86 -13.15
C LEU A 54 -2.75 -9.60 -14.39
N ASP A 55 -3.18 -8.62 -15.19
CA ASP A 55 -2.48 -8.17 -16.40
C ASP A 55 -1.02 -7.75 -16.13
N GLU A 56 -0.15 -7.86 -17.13
CA GLU A 56 1.26 -7.46 -17.08
C GLU A 56 1.44 -6.00 -16.68
N GLU A 57 0.45 -5.14 -16.94
CA GLU A 57 0.47 -3.75 -16.48
C GLU A 57 0.46 -3.63 -14.94
N PHE A 58 -0.07 -4.63 -14.21
CA PHE A 58 0.08 -4.71 -12.74
C PHE A 58 1.52 -4.87 -12.30
N ARG A 59 2.38 -5.41 -13.16
CA ARG A 59 3.79 -5.55 -12.89
C ARG A 59 4.54 -4.25 -13.15
N LEU A 60 3.91 -3.19 -13.67
CA LEU A 60 4.56 -1.90 -13.88
C LEU A 60 4.36 -0.96 -12.70
N ARG A 61 5.47 -0.47 -12.13
CA ARG A 61 5.45 0.72 -11.29
C ARG A 61 5.57 1.94 -12.19
N PHE A 62 4.50 2.74 -12.22
CA PHE A 62 4.51 4.01 -12.93
C PHE A 62 5.54 4.95 -12.32
N SER A 63 6.34 5.53 -13.21
CA SER A 63 7.50 6.35 -12.90
C SER A 63 7.90 7.11 -14.15
N PHE A 64 8.52 8.27 -13.97
CA PHE A 64 8.87 9.21 -15.01
C PHE A 64 10.30 9.72 -14.81
N CYS A 65 10.92 10.18 -15.89
CA CYS A 65 12.18 10.90 -15.87
C CYS A 65 11.97 12.29 -16.46
N CYS A 66 12.47 13.33 -15.78
CA CYS A 66 12.43 14.67 -16.33
C CYS A 66 13.35 14.78 -17.54
N TYR A 67 12.85 15.40 -18.61
CA TYR A 67 13.63 15.66 -19.81
C TYR A 67 14.88 16.51 -19.51
N PHE A 68 14.72 17.61 -18.77
CA PHE A 68 15.81 18.56 -18.50
C PHE A 68 16.76 18.09 -17.40
N CYS A 69 16.28 17.92 -16.16
CA CYS A 69 17.17 17.65 -15.02
C CYS A 69 17.46 16.16 -14.78
N ARG A 70 16.88 15.27 -15.60
CA ARG A 70 17.01 13.79 -15.53
C ARG A 70 16.62 13.17 -14.19
N LYS A 71 16.00 13.94 -13.27
CA LYS A 71 15.52 13.42 -12.00
C LYS A 71 14.26 12.59 -12.20
N ARG A 72 14.18 11.50 -11.46
CA ARG A 72 13.05 10.57 -11.48
C ARG A 72 11.91 11.08 -10.60
N LEU A 73 10.69 10.96 -11.09
CA LEU A 73 9.47 11.12 -10.31
C LEU A 73 8.71 9.79 -10.30
N THR A 74 8.41 9.26 -9.12
CA THR A 74 7.57 8.06 -8.97
C THR A 74 6.32 8.49 -8.22
N PRO A 75 5.14 8.53 -8.89
CA PRO A 75 3.89 8.88 -8.25
C PRO A 75 3.55 7.94 -7.09
N ALA A 76 2.63 8.40 -6.24
CA ALA A 76 2.02 7.55 -5.24
C ALA A 76 1.24 6.41 -5.91
N SER A 77 1.00 5.33 -5.17
CA SER A 77 0.38 4.10 -5.67
C SER A 77 -0.46 3.44 -4.58
N LEU A 78 -1.68 3.07 -4.92
CA LEU A 78 -2.56 2.23 -4.09
C LEU A 78 -2.17 0.75 -4.21
N ARG A 79 -1.55 0.34 -5.32
CA ARG A 79 -1.08 -1.05 -5.52
C ARG A 79 0.17 -1.37 -4.69
N PHE A 80 1.11 -0.42 -4.58
CA PHE A 80 2.45 -0.67 -4.06
C PHE A 80 2.82 0.21 -2.87
N LEU A 81 3.04 -0.41 -1.71
CA LEU A 81 3.49 0.29 -0.51
C LEU A 81 5.03 0.36 -0.41
N GLY A 82 5.61 1.35 -1.11
CA GLY A 82 7.05 1.57 -1.16
C GLY A 82 7.78 0.46 -1.93
N GLN A 83 8.86 -0.07 -1.38
CA GLN A 83 9.67 -1.13 -2.00
C GLN A 83 9.15 -2.56 -1.75
N ARG A 84 8.01 -2.71 -1.06
CA ARG A 84 7.46 -4.02 -0.74
C ARG A 84 7.03 -4.78 -2.00
N VAL A 85 7.27 -6.09 -1.98
CA VAL A 85 6.87 -7.00 -3.05
C VAL A 85 5.41 -7.43 -2.92
N TYR A 86 4.78 -7.30 -1.76
CA TYR A 86 3.36 -7.61 -1.60
C TYR A 86 2.49 -6.41 -1.96
N LEU A 87 1.36 -6.68 -2.60
CA LEU A 87 0.37 -5.64 -2.90
C LEU A 87 -0.15 -5.01 -1.61
N GLY A 88 -0.39 -3.69 -1.64
CA GLY A 88 -0.84 -2.93 -0.47
C GLY A 88 -2.08 -3.53 0.17
N ALA A 89 -3.07 -3.94 -0.65
CA ALA A 89 -4.30 -4.56 -0.18
C ALA A 89 -4.05 -5.85 0.64
N ILE A 90 -3.10 -6.69 0.20
CA ILE A 90 -2.72 -7.92 0.90
C ILE A 90 -2.11 -7.58 2.25
N LEU A 91 -1.17 -6.63 2.27
CA LEU A 91 -0.52 -6.21 3.50
C LEU A 91 -1.55 -5.67 4.50
N VAL A 92 -2.46 -4.78 4.08
CA VAL A 92 -3.50 -4.19 4.94
C VAL A 92 -4.39 -5.29 5.51
N PHE A 93 -4.95 -6.11 4.63
CA PHE A 93 -5.94 -7.11 5.01
C PHE A 93 -5.35 -8.20 5.92
N ILE A 94 -4.23 -8.80 5.54
CA ILE A 94 -3.59 -9.84 6.34
C ILE A 94 -3.13 -9.26 7.69
N SER A 95 -2.60 -8.04 7.73
CA SER A 95 -2.20 -7.39 8.99
C SER A 95 -3.40 -7.18 9.93
N ALA A 96 -4.56 -6.81 9.39
CA ALA A 96 -5.77 -6.65 10.20
C ALA A 96 -6.30 -7.98 10.73
N MET A 97 -6.17 -9.06 9.95
CA MET A 97 -6.58 -10.41 10.35
C MET A 97 -5.58 -11.09 11.28
N LEU A 98 -4.34 -10.60 11.34
CA LEU A 98 -3.27 -11.20 12.11
C LEU A 98 -3.35 -10.97 13.62
N GLY A 99 -3.94 -9.86 14.07
CA GLY A 99 -3.91 -9.33 15.44
C GLY A 99 -3.56 -10.34 16.54
N ASP A 100 -4.59 -10.83 17.22
CA ASP A 100 -4.57 -11.89 18.24
C ASP A 100 -4.80 -13.29 17.64
N ALA A 101 -4.54 -13.46 16.33
CA ALA A 101 -4.80 -14.72 15.66
C ALA A 101 -4.06 -15.90 16.31
N SER A 102 -4.78 -17.01 16.51
CA SER A 102 -4.24 -18.29 16.96
C SER A 102 -3.16 -18.82 16.00
N PRO A 103 -2.25 -19.71 16.44
CA PRO A 103 -1.23 -20.31 15.58
C PRO A 103 -1.81 -20.96 14.31
N SER A 104 -2.95 -21.65 14.43
CA SER A 104 -3.64 -22.28 13.28
C SER A 104 -4.16 -21.24 12.29
N ARG A 105 -4.74 -20.14 12.77
CA ARG A 105 -5.20 -19.03 11.92
C ARG A 105 -4.03 -18.32 11.25
N ARG A 106 -2.90 -18.15 11.94
CA ARG A 106 -1.67 -17.58 11.35
C ARG A 106 -1.16 -18.44 10.20
N ARG A 107 -1.08 -19.76 10.37
CA ARG A 107 -0.69 -20.69 9.28
C ARG A 107 -1.62 -20.58 8.06
N ARG A 108 -2.93 -20.46 8.29
CA ARG A 108 -3.89 -20.25 7.19
C ARG A 108 -3.65 -18.94 6.45
N LEU A 109 -3.40 -17.85 7.17
CA LEU A 109 -3.06 -16.55 6.56
C LEU A 109 -1.76 -16.61 5.76
N GLN A 110 -0.73 -17.30 6.26
CA GLN A 110 0.52 -17.53 5.54
C GLN A 110 0.29 -18.26 4.22
N ALA A 111 -0.43 -19.39 4.25
CA ALA A 111 -0.76 -20.18 3.07
C ALA A 111 -1.54 -19.36 2.02
N MET A 112 -2.48 -18.51 2.47
CA MET A 112 -3.30 -17.70 1.57
C MET A 112 -2.54 -16.61 0.81
N CYS A 113 -1.55 -15.98 1.45
CA CYS A 113 -0.81 -14.88 0.82
C CYS A 113 0.58 -15.28 0.34
N GLY A 114 1.05 -16.49 0.65
CA GLY A 114 2.40 -16.96 0.33
C GLY A 114 3.51 -16.31 1.17
N ALA A 115 3.16 -15.63 2.26
CA ALA A 115 4.13 -15.00 3.15
C ALA A 115 4.53 -15.92 4.31
N ASP A 116 5.83 -15.99 4.58
CA ASP A 116 6.36 -16.72 5.73
C ASP A 116 6.09 -15.99 7.07
N ALA A 117 6.30 -16.70 8.18
CA ALA A 117 6.11 -16.16 9.52
C ALA A 117 6.95 -14.89 9.77
N ARG A 118 8.17 -14.85 9.24
CA ARG A 118 9.09 -13.70 9.37
C ARG A 118 8.56 -12.46 8.66
N THR A 119 7.96 -12.62 7.49
CA THR A 119 7.36 -11.54 6.69
C THR A 119 6.13 -10.99 7.39
N LEU A 120 5.26 -11.86 7.92
CA LEU A 120 4.11 -11.42 8.72
C LEU A 120 4.54 -10.69 10.01
N GLY A 121 5.62 -11.16 10.66
CA GLY A 121 6.25 -10.48 11.79
C GLY A 121 6.74 -9.08 11.42
N ARG A 122 7.42 -8.93 10.28
CA ARG A 122 7.87 -7.62 9.74
C ARG A 122 6.71 -6.68 9.44
N TRP A 123 5.57 -7.17 8.95
CA TRP A 123 4.39 -6.33 8.72
C TRP A 123 3.80 -5.84 10.04
N ARG A 124 3.65 -6.74 11.01
CA ARG A 124 3.19 -6.40 12.36
C ARG A 124 4.08 -5.33 13.00
N GLN A 125 5.40 -5.53 12.95
CA GLN A 125 6.38 -4.56 13.46
C GLN A 125 6.31 -3.22 12.72
N TRP A 126 6.17 -3.25 11.39
CA TRP A 126 6.04 -2.02 10.61
C TRP A 126 4.82 -1.21 11.03
N TRP A 127 3.65 -1.85 11.16
CA TRP A 127 2.45 -1.18 11.66
C TRP A 127 2.67 -0.61 13.06
N SER A 128 3.29 -1.39 13.95
CA SER A 128 3.35 -1.01 15.35
C SER A 128 4.43 0.00 15.72
N ALA A 129 5.57 -0.04 15.02
CA ALA A 129 6.77 0.73 15.35
C ALA A 129 7.13 1.78 14.29
N THR A 130 6.79 1.55 13.02
CA THR A 130 7.13 2.49 11.94
C THR A 130 5.94 3.36 11.57
N PHE A 131 4.80 2.77 11.22
CA PHE A 131 3.62 3.51 10.79
C PHE A 131 3.08 4.43 11.89
N SER A 132 3.06 3.95 13.14
CA SER A 132 2.68 4.73 14.32
C SER A 132 3.53 5.99 14.54
N GLN A 133 4.73 6.06 13.95
CA GLN A 133 5.61 7.23 14.05
C GLN A 133 5.50 8.19 12.86
N THR A 134 4.78 7.81 11.81
CA THR A 134 4.61 8.64 10.61
C THR A 134 3.74 9.86 10.88
N ALA A 135 3.98 10.95 10.14
CA ALA A 135 3.12 12.12 10.16
C ALA A 135 1.66 11.75 9.82
N VAL A 136 1.47 10.81 8.87
CA VAL A 136 0.14 10.28 8.51
C VAL A 136 -0.61 9.79 9.75
N TRP A 137 0.01 8.95 10.58
CA TRP A 137 -0.63 8.44 11.79
C TRP A 137 -0.84 9.52 12.86
N LYS A 138 0.16 10.39 13.07
CA LYS A 138 0.07 11.47 14.06
C LYS A 138 -1.08 12.43 13.76
N THR A 139 -1.35 12.71 12.48
CA THR A 139 -2.48 13.55 12.05
C THR A 139 -3.81 12.79 12.08
N LEU A 140 -3.82 11.50 11.71
CA LEU A 140 -5.05 10.73 11.58
C LEU A 140 -5.59 10.21 12.92
N SER A 141 -4.71 9.75 13.80
CA SER A 141 -5.13 9.04 15.02
C SER A 141 -6.02 9.86 15.96
N PRO A 142 -5.85 11.18 16.17
CA PRO A 142 -6.78 11.97 16.97
C PRO A 142 -8.16 12.09 16.31
N ARG A 143 -8.20 12.25 14.98
CA ARG A 143 -9.45 12.40 14.21
C ARG A 143 -10.31 11.15 14.23
N LEU A 144 -9.68 9.99 14.38
CA LEU A 144 -10.37 8.70 14.50
C LEU A 144 -10.55 8.25 15.95
N ALA A 145 -10.20 9.07 16.95
CA ALA A 145 -10.18 8.66 18.36
C ALA A 145 -9.37 7.36 18.62
N LEU A 146 -8.26 7.18 17.89
CA LEU A 146 -7.36 6.02 17.98
C LEU A 146 -6.07 6.31 18.78
N VAL A 147 -6.02 7.44 19.50
CA VAL A 147 -4.89 7.76 20.37
C VAL A 147 -4.81 6.73 21.50
N GLY A 148 -3.61 6.19 21.77
CA GLY A 148 -3.40 5.17 22.80
C GLY A 148 -3.82 3.75 22.42
N VAL A 149 -4.38 3.54 21.22
CA VAL A 149 -4.72 2.21 20.72
C VAL A 149 -3.47 1.33 20.64
N PRO A 150 -3.52 0.07 21.12
CA PRO A 150 -2.39 -0.84 21.01
C PRO A 150 -1.94 -0.95 19.57
N CYS A 151 -0.66 -0.67 19.32
CA CYS A 151 -0.09 -0.54 18.00
C CYS A 151 -0.32 -1.77 17.09
N LEU A 152 -0.51 -2.95 17.69
CA LEU A 152 -0.81 -4.21 17.01
C LEU A 152 -2.22 -4.28 16.41
N SER A 153 -3.12 -3.43 16.88
CA SER A 153 -4.52 -3.37 16.44
C SER A 153 -4.77 -2.28 15.39
N ILE A 154 -3.78 -1.42 15.10
CA ILE A 154 -3.89 -0.32 14.13
C ILE A 154 -4.53 -0.76 12.80
N PRO A 155 -4.09 -1.84 12.12
CA PRO A 155 -4.64 -2.21 10.82
C PRO A 155 -6.13 -2.58 10.91
N ARG A 156 -6.51 -3.28 11.98
CA ARG A 156 -7.90 -3.69 12.23
C ARG A 156 -8.78 -2.49 12.56
N GLN A 157 -8.28 -1.55 13.36
CA GLN A 157 -9.02 -0.36 13.72
C GLN A 157 -9.19 0.57 12.51
N LEU A 158 -8.13 0.76 11.71
CA LEU A 158 -8.24 1.51 10.46
C LEU A 158 -9.29 0.92 9.52
N LEU A 159 -9.32 -0.41 9.35
CA LEU A 159 -10.37 -1.04 8.56
C LEU A 159 -11.76 -0.78 9.17
N ARG A 160 -11.94 -0.99 10.47
CA ARG A 160 -13.23 -0.75 11.15
C ARG A 160 -13.72 0.68 10.99
N HIS A 161 -12.84 1.68 11.09
CA HIS A 161 -13.23 3.08 10.87
C HIS A 161 -13.65 3.37 9.43
N GLN A 162 -13.14 2.61 8.46
CA GLN A 162 -13.51 2.73 7.06
C GLN A 162 -14.69 1.81 6.69
N MET A 163 -15.11 0.92 7.62
CA MET A 163 -16.27 0.04 7.44
C MET A 163 -17.56 0.82 7.72
N GLY A 164 -17.90 1.71 6.80
CA GLY A 164 -19.26 2.25 6.61
C GLY A 164 -20.01 1.60 5.43
N GLY A 165 -19.34 0.66 4.73
CA GLY A 165 -19.83 -0.03 3.54
C GLY A 165 -19.18 -1.41 3.37
N SER A 166 -18.75 -1.73 2.16
CA SER A 166 -18.12 -3.02 1.82
C SER A 166 -16.66 -3.14 2.30
N LEU A 167 -16.17 -4.39 2.41
CA LEU A 167 -14.74 -4.66 2.69
C LEU A 167 -13.81 -4.03 1.64
N ILE A 168 -14.25 -3.96 0.38
CA ILE A 168 -13.50 -3.32 -0.71
C ILE A 168 -13.30 -1.84 -0.42
N GLU A 169 -14.37 -1.12 -0.08
CA GLU A 169 -14.32 0.30 0.25
C GLU A 169 -13.48 0.55 1.48
N ALA A 170 -13.60 -0.29 2.51
CA ALA A 170 -12.80 -0.18 3.72
C ALA A 170 -11.30 -0.30 3.42
N ILE A 171 -10.89 -1.29 2.61
CA ILE A 171 -9.49 -1.47 2.22
C ILE A 171 -9.02 -0.33 1.33
N LEU A 172 -9.83 0.11 0.37
CA LEU A 172 -9.52 1.26 -0.48
C LEU A 172 -9.31 2.53 0.35
N GLY A 173 -10.15 2.77 1.36
CA GLY A 173 -10.01 3.87 2.32
C GLY A 173 -8.68 3.81 3.08
N VAL A 174 -8.29 2.63 3.57
CA VAL A 174 -6.99 2.44 4.22
C VAL A 174 -5.83 2.64 3.24
N LEU A 175 -5.93 2.17 1.98
CA LEU A 175 -4.90 2.40 0.97
C LEU A 175 -4.72 3.90 0.66
N ARG A 176 -5.81 4.67 0.63
CA ARG A 176 -5.76 6.14 0.49
C ARG A 176 -5.06 6.80 1.67
N VAL A 177 -5.30 6.36 2.91
CA VAL A 177 -4.54 6.81 4.09
C VAL A 177 -3.04 6.53 3.92
N LEU A 178 -2.69 5.36 3.39
CA LEU A 178 -1.30 4.96 3.19
C LEU A 178 -0.63 5.59 1.95
N LEU A 179 -1.40 6.26 1.09
CA LEU A 179 -0.94 6.77 -0.20
C LEU A 179 0.31 7.66 -0.09
N PRO A 180 0.46 8.57 0.89
CA PRO A 180 1.68 9.39 1.04
C PRO A 180 2.95 8.56 1.30
N LEU A 181 2.80 7.35 1.85
CA LEU A 181 3.92 6.47 2.18
C LEU A 181 4.32 5.56 1.01
N SER A 182 3.52 5.51 -0.05
CA SER A 182 3.68 4.58 -1.18
C SER A 182 4.79 5.00 -2.16
N SER A 183 5.13 6.28 -2.21
CA SER A 183 6.19 6.86 -3.05
C SER A 183 7.51 7.03 -2.32
N LEU A 184 7.54 6.81 -1.00
CA LEU A 184 8.78 6.85 -0.22
C LEU A 184 9.65 5.66 -0.63
N SER A 185 10.73 5.94 -1.37
CA SER A 185 11.91 5.10 -1.32
C SER A 185 12.38 5.05 0.12
N SER A 186 12.57 3.85 0.68
CA SER A 186 13.30 3.69 1.93
C SER A 186 14.69 4.28 1.72
N GLY A 187 14.90 5.52 2.17
CA GLY A 187 16.08 6.32 1.85
C GLY A 187 15.84 7.76 2.27
N GLY A 188 16.05 8.01 3.55
CA GLY A 188 15.84 9.32 4.19
C GLY A 188 15.99 9.22 5.70
N GLY A 189 17.10 8.65 6.15
CA GLY A 189 17.57 8.76 7.53
C GLY A 189 19.00 9.28 7.48
N SER A 190 19.25 10.33 8.27
CA SER A 190 20.53 11.04 8.48
C SER A 190 21.08 11.84 7.29
N GLY A 191 20.59 13.07 7.18
CA GLY A 191 21.43 14.25 7.01
C GLY A 191 21.21 15.13 8.24
#